data_AF-A0A9X1HYK0-F1
#
_entry.id   AF-A0A9X1HYK0-F1
#
_cell.length_a   1.000
_cell.length_b   1.000
_cell.length_c   1.000
_cell.angle_alpha   90.00
_cell.angle_beta   90.00
_cell.angle_gamma   90.00
#
_symmetry.space_group_name_H-M   'P 1'
#
loop_
_entity.id
_entity.type
_entity.pdbx_description
1 polymer ?
#
loop_
_entity_poly.entity_id
_entity_poly.type
_entity_poly.pdbx_seq_one_letter_code
_entity_poly.pdbx_strand_id
1 'polypeptide(L)'
;MTLTKIPKIILLSVFMILTNCSSEKDSIDDNNEEDIEENLITENIYDGWVELSTQTEVDNFGANNYTKITGSLTINRNITTSNIINLNALNSLKEVGGNLHIAYNQITSLKGLDNLEYVGGYLNISYNKVLTNLEGLNKLKIIEDYVLIADNDKLTEISSLGNLTKLGGNLNLFRNTILNSLNGLDKIQSINGHLIITENGITDLNALINITSINGNLIVDDNKNLYNLDGLKNLTTVGGYLDIASSNFSNLTGLANLKYLGEHLYLSKNDLLTSLDGLTGLDSIHGSLTLSGNKSLTDIDGLSNTKDIEGSISIKSNEKLTQIDGFTELKSIGGNILFEYNNSLSNLNGFNNLETIGGNVILHDINALTNLDGLNKVSAVGTNSYISIFNCENSINFCGLQSIILNNLIPENKYTVYSNAYNPTYQEIQNYGSGGCEQ
;
A
#
# COMPACT_ATOMS: atom_id res chain seq x y z
N MET A 1 24.25 -5.84 53.31
CA MET A 1 23.07 -5.82 52.40
C MET A 1 23.56 -5.24 51.08
N THR A 2 24.03 -6.13 50.21
CA THR A 2 23.37 -6.56 48.94
C THR A 2 23.89 -5.75 47.75
N LEU A 3 25.01 -6.23 47.21
CA LEU A 3 25.29 -6.16 45.77
C LEU A 3 24.53 -7.31 45.11
N THR A 4 23.73 -7.03 44.09
CA THR A 4 23.21 -8.04 43.16
C THR A 4 23.67 -7.68 41.75
N LYS A 5 24.49 -8.58 41.18
CA LYS A 5 24.96 -8.58 39.79
C LYS A 5 23.86 -9.08 38.87
N ILE A 6 23.76 -8.47 37.70
CA ILE A 6 22.95 -8.90 36.56
C ILE A 6 23.74 -9.97 35.75
N PRO A 7 23.13 -11.11 35.35
CA PRO A 7 23.73 -11.98 34.35
C PRO A 7 23.10 -11.80 32.96
N LYS A 8 23.96 -11.85 31.95
CA LYS A 8 23.66 -11.90 30.51
C LYS A 8 22.92 -13.19 30.16
N ILE A 9 21.86 -13.08 29.35
CA ILE A 9 21.17 -14.22 28.73
C ILE A 9 21.87 -14.53 27.40
N ILE A 10 22.39 -15.76 27.28
CA ILE A 10 22.82 -16.37 26.02
C ILE A 10 21.67 -17.29 25.59
N LEU A 11 21.11 -17.05 24.41
CA LEU A 11 20.11 -17.92 23.80
C LEU A 11 20.86 -19.09 23.11
N LEU A 12 20.80 -20.29 23.70
CA LEU A 12 21.17 -21.54 23.02
C LEU A 12 19.88 -22.19 22.52
N SER A 13 19.76 -22.33 21.21
CA SER A 13 18.70 -23.11 20.55
C SER A 13 18.91 -24.60 20.80
N VAL A 14 17.95 -25.22 21.47
CA VAL A 14 17.92 -26.65 21.82
C VAL A 14 17.32 -27.46 20.67
N PHE A 15 18.03 -28.49 20.23
CA PHE A 15 17.48 -29.63 19.49
C PHE A 15 18.10 -30.91 20.07
N MET A 16 17.28 -31.76 20.69
CA MET A 16 17.51 -33.21 20.90
C MET A 16 16.19 -33.80 21.42
N ILE A 17 15.37 -34.38 20.54
CA ILE A 17 15.30 -35.81 20.17
C ILE A 17 14.89 -36.69 21.36
N LEU A 18 13.68 -37.25 21.20
CA LEU A 18 13.04 -38.26 22.05
C LEU A 18 13.88 -39.54 22.09
N THR A 19 14.12 -40.08 23.28
CA THR A 19 14.40 -41.51 23.45
C THR A 19 13.42 -42.13 24.43
N ASN A 20 12.76 -43.16 23.90
CA ASN A 20 11.79 -44.02 24.58
C ASN A 20 12.53 -44.93 25.58
N CYS A 21 11.88 -45.22 26.69
CA CYS A 21 12.40 -46.10 27.74
C CYS A 21 11.73 -47.48 27.64
N SER A 22 12.50 -48.55 27.49
CA SER A 22 12.12 -49.88 27.99
C SER A 22 13.34 -50.78 28.16
N SER A 23 13.40 -51.40 29.33
CA SER A 23 14.38 -52.37 29.81
C SER A 23 14.23 -53.75 29.16
N GLU A 24 15.35 -54.42 28.87
CA GLU A 24 15.60 -55.82 29.27
C GLU A 24 17.05 -56.21 28.93
N LYS A 25 17.71 -56.91 29.86
CA LYS A 25 18.96 -57.63 29.63
C LYS A 25 18.58 -58.96 29.00
N ASP A 26 19.21 -59.33 27.89
CA ASP A 26 19.70 -60.69 27.67
C ASP A 26 20.70 -60.73 26.50
N SER A 27 21.54 -61.74 26.57
CA SER A 27 22.84 -61.96 25.94
C SER A 27 22.84 -62.36 24.46
N ILE A 28 23.98 -62.11 23.79
CA ILE A 28 24.69 -62.94 22.76
C ILE A 28 25.04 -62.20 21.45
N ASP A 29 26.32 -62.39 21.10
CA ASP A 29 27.04 -62.40 19.82
C ASP A 29 27.59 -61.15 19.12
N ASP A 30 28.85 -61.35 18.75
CA ASP A 30 29.74 -60.54 17.95
C ASP A 30 29.27 -60.37 16.49
N ASN A 31 29.80 -59.29 15.89
CA ASN A 31 29.96 -59.05 14.45
C ASN A 31 28.73 -58.51 13.69
N ASN A 32 28.62 -57.18 13.67
CA ASN A 32 28.57 -56.36 12.44
C ASN A 32 28.17 -54.93 12.81
N GLU A 33 29.13 -54.11 13.25
CA GLU A 33 29.02 -52.67 13.07
C GLU A 33 29.46 -52.37 11.63
N GLU A 34 28.51 -52.41 10.69
CA GLU A 34 28.64 -51.57 9.50
C GLU A 34 28.60 -50.12 10.00
N ASP A 35 29.76 -49.48 10.03
CA ASP A 35 29.89 -48.03 10.15
C ASP A 35 29.01 -47.40 9.06
N ILE A 36 27.81 -46.98 9.44
CA ILE A 36 27.05 -46.01 8.66
C ILE A 36 27.84 -44.70 8.85
N GLU A 37 28.78 -44.45 7.94
CA GLU A 37 29.31 -43.10 7.72
C GLU A 37 28.11 -42.22 7.36
N GLU A 38 27.51 -41.59 8.38
CA GLU A 38 26.68 -40.42 8.22
C GLU A 38 27.55 -39.41 7.46
N ASN A 39 27.31 -39.34 6.16
CA ASN A 39 27.99 -38.46 5.23
C ASN A 39 27.65 -37.02 5.63
N LEU A 40 28.38 -36.49 6.61
CA LEU A 40 28.34 -35.10 7.06
C LEU A 40 28.74 -34.27 5.85
N ILE A 41 27.76 -33.84 5.06
CA ILE A 41 27.95 -32.85 4.01
C ILE A 41 28.44 -31.59 4.72
N THR A 42 29.74 -31.38 4.71
CA THR A 42 30.35 -30.15 5.20
C THR A 42 29.83 -29.03 4.30
N GLU A 43 29.00 -28.16 4.86
CA GLU A 43 28.51 -26.99 4.15
C GLU A 43 29.71 -26.15 3.72
N ASN A 44 29.88 -25.94 2.42
CA ASN A 44 30.91 -25.03 1.94
C ASN A 44 30.37 -23.60 2.03
N ILE A 45 30.97 -22.79 2.89
CA ILE A 45 30.49 -21.44 3.21
C ILE A 45 31.47 -20.42 2.62
N TYR A 46 30.95 -19.50 1.81
CA TYR A 46 31.68 -18.30 1.43
C TYR A 46 31.44 -17.22 2.48
N ASP A 47 32.51 -16.79 3.15
CA ASP A 47 32.43 -15.70 4.13
C ASP A 47 32.67 -14.33 3.46
N GLY A 48 31.65 -13.48 3.44
CA GLY A 48 31.70 -12.13 2.90
C GLY A 48 30.71 -11.84 1.78
N TRP A 49 30.90 -10.68 1.14
CA TRP A 49 30.12 -10.23 -0.02
C TRP A 49 30.63 -10.90 -1.30
N VAL A 50 29.71 -11.35 -2.17
CA VAL A 50 30.00 -11.82 -3.54
C VAL A 50 29.40 -10.88 -4.59
N GLU A 51 30.22 -10.43 -5.53
CA GLU A 51 29.78 -9.67 -6.70
C GLU A 51 30.24 -10.39 -7.98
N LEU A 52 29.29 -10.73 -8.85
CA LEU A 52 29.51 -11.46 -10.10
C LEU A 52 29.01 -10.56 -11.23
N SER A 53 29.91 -10.05 -12.04
CA SER A 53 29.61 -9.16 -13.16
C SER A 53 29.74 -9.84 -14.52
N THR A 54 30.31 -11.05 -14.56
CA THR A 54 30.45 -11.83 -15.80
C THR A 54 30.04 -13.29 -15.67
N GLN A 55 29.69 -13.93 -16.79
CA GLN A 55 29.38 -15.37 -16.79
C GLN A 55 30.55 -16.21 -16.28
N THR A 56 31.79 -15.84 -16.62
CA THR A 56 32.99 -16.53 -16.12
C THR A 56 33.11 -16.44 -14.59
N GLU A 57 32.75 -15.31 -13.99
CA GLU A 57 32.74 -15.19 -12.52
C GLU A 57 31.64 -16.06 -11.90
N VAL A 58 30.46 -16.13 -12.51
CA VAL A 58 29.37 -17.03 -12.08
C VAL A 58 29.83 -18.49 -12.10
N ASP A 59 30.44 -18.91 -13.21
CA ASP A 59 30.90 -20.28 -13.40
C ASP A 59 32.05 -20.62 -12.42
N ASN A 60 33.01 -19.71 -12.25
CA ASN A 60 34.13 -19.88 -11.33
C ASN A 60 33.68 -19.91 -9.86
N PHE A 61 32.73 -19.05 -9.48
CA PHE A 61 32.19 -19.06 -8.12
C PHE A 61 31.44 -20.38 -7.86
N GLY A 62 30.55 -20.78 -8.79
CA GLY A 62 29.77 -22.01 -8.69
C GLY A 62 30.60 -23.29 -8.65
N ALA A 63 31.78 -23.32 -9.30
CA ALA A 63 32.70 -24.46 -9.23
C ALA A 63 33.20 -24.78 -7.81
N ASN A 64 33.11 -23.84 -6.87
CA ASN A 64 33.43 -24.07 -5.47
C ASN A 64 32.30 -24.78 -4.71
N ASN A 65 31.10 -24.90 -5.26
CA ASN A 65 29.94 -25.55 -4.62
C ASN A 65 29.59 -24.96 -3.24
N TYR A 66 29.68 -23.63 -3.10
CA TYR A 66 29.23 -22.96 -1.88
C TYR A 66 27.73 -23.19 -1.67
N THR A 67 27.35 -23.62 -0.47
CA THR A 67 25.95 -23.80 -0.07
C THR A 67 25.41 -22.57 0.66
N LYS A 68 26.29 -21.68 1.12
CA LYS A 68 25.94 -20.45 1.84
C LYS A 68 26.90 -19.32 1.54
N ILE A 69 26.36 -18.11 1.43
CA ILE A 69 27.11 -16.85 1.45
C ILE A 69 26.73 -16.13 2.74
N THR A 70 27.69 -15.76 3.59
CA THR A 70 27.37 -15.04 4.85
C THR A 70 26.95 -13.59 4.60
N GLY A 71 27.47 -12.97 3.54
CA GLY A 71 27.13 -11.62 3.11
C GLY A 71 26.09 -11.55 1.98
N SER A 72 26.15 -10.47 1.21
CA SER A 72 25.25 -10.24 0.07
C SER A 72 25.78 -10.91 -1.20
N LEU A 73 24.87 -11.36 -2.08
CA LEU A 73 25.16 -11.80 -3.43
C LEU A 73 24.62 -10.77 -4.43
N THR A 74 25.50 -10.21 -5.23
CA THR A 74 25.16 -9.28 -6.31
C THR A 74 25.51 -9.89 -7.66
N ILE A 75 24.50 -10.11 -8.49
CA ILE A 75 24.60 -10.62 -9.86
C ILE A 75 24.36 -9.44 -10.79
N ASN A 76 25.50 -8.84 -11.17
CA ASN A 76 25.66 -7.66 -11.99
C ASN A 76 25.08 -6.36 -11.37
N ARG A 77 25.77 -5.24 -11.63
CA ARG A 77 25.39 -3.88 -11.23
C ARG A 77 25.41 -2.88 -12.38
N ASN A 78 25.86 -3.31 -13.56
CA ASN A 78 26.25 -2.41 -14.65
C ASN A 78 25.49 -2.72 -15.94
N ILE A 79 24.78 -1.69 -16.43
CA ILE A 79 24.01 -1.71 -17.67
C ILE A 79 24.87 -1.92 -18.93
N THR A 80 26.17 -1.59 -18.87
CA THR A 80 27.04 -1.55 -20.06
C THR A 80 27.77 -2.86 -20.37
N THR A 81 27.81 -3.81 -19.44
CA THR A 81 28.67 -5.00 -19.53
C THR A 81 27.92 -6.34 -19.37
N SER A 82 26.60 -6.32 -19.42
CA SER A 82 25.78 -7.52 -19.17
C SER A 82 26.06 -8.66 -20.15
N ASN A 83 26.79 -9.67 -19.69
CA ASN A 83 27.04 -10.91 -20.43
C ASN A 83 26.65 -12.18 -19.64
N ILE A 84 26.04 -12.03 -18.46
CA ILE A 84 25.51 -13.16 -17.70
C ILE A 84 24.21 -13.62 -18.37
N ILE A 85 24.23 -14.87 -18.83
CA ILE A 85 23.15 -15.49 -19.60
C ILE A 85 22.48 -16.63 -18.85
N ASN A 86 23.11 -17.18 -17.80
CA ASN A 86 22.48 -18.15 -16.90
C ASN A 86 23.17 -18.18 -15.52
N LEU A 87 22.48 -18.75 -14.52
CA LEU A 87 22.98 -18.91 -13.15
C LEU A 87 23.23 -20.37 -12.77
N ASN A 88 23.26 -21.29 -13.74
CA ASN A 88 23.23 -22.74 -13.50
C ASN A 88 24.31 -23.24 -12.54
N ALA A 89 25.48 -22.59 -12.55
CA ALA A 89 26.61 -22.93 -11.68
C ALA A 89 26.35 -22.67 -10.19
N LEU A 90 25.34 -21.85 -9.84
CA LEU A 90 25.01 -21.49 -8.45
C LEU A 90 24.09 -22.51 -7.75
N ASN A 91 23.81 -23.66 -8.38
CA ASN A 91 22.77 -24.60 -7.93
C ASN A 91 22.99 -25.21 -6.55
N SER A 92 24.20 -25.13 -5.99
CA SER A 92 24.50 -25.59 -4.63
C SER A 92 23.98 -24.64 -3.55
N LEU A 93 23.73 -23.37 -3.89
CA LEU A 93 23.42 -22.30 -2.95
C LEU A 93 22.04 -22.51 -2.32
N LYS A 94 22.01 -22.51 -0.99
CA LYS A 94 20.80 -22.62 -0.16
C LYS A 94 20.49 -21.35 0.62
N GLU A 95 21.52 -20.56 0.93
CA GLU A 95 21.38 -19.39 1.80
C GLU A 95 22.23 -18.21 1.31
N VAL A 96 21.61 -17.02 1.26
CA VAL A 96 22.31 -15.72 1.19
C VAL A 96 22.02 -14.97 2.49
N GLY A 97 23.03 -14.80 3.34
CA GLY A 97 22.86 -14.17 4.66
C GLY A 97 22.57 -12.66 4.59
N GLY A 98 22.97 -12.01 3.50
CA GLY A 98 22.66 -10.61 3.20
C GLY A 98 21.62 -10.45 2.09
N ASN A 99 21.83 -9.44 1.25
CA ASN A 99 20.93 -9.12 0.14
C ASN A 99 21.19 -10.00 -1.07
N LEU A 100 20.14 -10.36 -1.80
CA LEU A 100 20.23 -10.95 -3.13
C LEU A 100 19.82 -9.89 -4.16
N HIS A 101 20.78 -9.39 -4.92
CA HIS A 101 20.57 -8.43 -6.00
C HIS A 101 20.86 -9.08 -7.35
N ILE A 102 19.89 -9.10 -8.25
CA ILE A 102 20.01 -9.67 -9.60
C ILE A 102 19.49 -8.63 -10.57
N ALA A 103 20.40 -7.91 -11.22
CA ALA A 103 19.99 -6.83 -12.10
C ALA A 103 20.81 -6.70 -13.37
N TYR A 104 20.18 -6.11 -14.39
CA TYR A 104 20.81 -5.82 -15.67
C TYR A 104 21.38 -7.07 -16.36
N ASN A 105 20.75 -8.25 -16.29
CA ASN A 105 21.24 -9.49 -16.91
C ASN A 105 20.53 -9.85 -18.23
N GLN A 106 21.10 -10.80 -18.99
CA GLN A 106 20.50 -11.41 -20.19
C GLN A 106 19.97 -12.83 -19.90
N ILE A 107 19.59 -13.08 -18.65
CA ILE A 107 19.02 -14.36 -18.18
C ILE A 107 17.52 -14.43 -18.50
N THR A 108 17.03 -15.61 -18.89
CA THR A 108 15.59 -15.84 -19.15
C THR A 108 14.85 -16.39 -17.93
N SER A 109 15.57 -16.99 -16.98
CA SER A 109 15.06 -17.42 -15.67
C SER A 109 16.17 -17.34 -14.62
N LEU A 110 15.85 -17.63 -13.36
CA LEU A 110 16.79 -17.68 -12.24
C LEU A 110 17.31 -19.11 -11.98
N LYS A 111 17.18 -20.00 -12.97
CA LYS A 111 17.60 -21.39 -12.88
C LYS A 111 19.08 -21.48 -12.51
N GLY A 112 19.38 -22.37 -11.57
CA GLY A 112 20.63 -22.37 -10.83
C GLY A 112 20.51 -21.76 -9.43
N LEU A 113 19.40 -21.14 -9.05
CA LEU A 113 19.09 -20.84 -7.64
C LEU A 113 18.12 -21.83 -7.01
N ASP A 114 17.88 -22.98 -7.66
CA ASP A 114 16.82 -23.97 -7.35
C ASP A 114 16.81 -24.50 -5.91
N ASN A 115 17.93 -24.36 -5.19
CA ASN A 115 18.10 -24.80 -3.81
C ASN A 115 18.04 -23.66 -2.79
N LEU A 116 17.90 -22.40 -3.23
CA LEU A 116 17.87 -21.23 -2.35
C LEU A 116 16.58 -21.24 -1.51
N GLU A 117 16.75 -21.23 -0.18
CA GLU A 117 15.65 -21.26 0.79
C GLU A 117 15.53 -19.96 1.59
N TYR A 118 16.61 -19.19 1.72
CA TYR A 118 16.69 -18.04 2.62
C TYR A 118 17.52 -16.89 2.05
N VAL A 119 16.98 -15.67 2.20
CA VAL A 119 17.68 -14.40 1.99
C VAL A 119 17.55 -13.56 3.27
N GLY A 120 18.68 -13.27 3.92
CA GLY A 120 18.71 -12.55 5.20
C GLY A 120 18.58 -11.03 5.10
N GLY A 121 18.59 -10.49 3.87
CA GLY A 121 18.28 -9.10 3.57
C GLY A 121 17.15 -8.99 2.56
N TYR A 122 17.30 -8.09 1.58
CA TYR A 122 16.31 -7.89 0.52
C TYR A 122 16.55 -8.79 -0.70
N LEU A 123 15.48 -9.05 -1.46
CA LEU A 123 15.53 -9.60 -2.81
C LEU A 123 15.23 -8.49 -3.82
N ASN A 124 16.18 -8.18 -4.70
CA ASN A 124 15.99 -7.25 -5.80
C ASN A 124 16.22 -7.98 -7.13
N ILE A 125 15.17 -8.06 -7.96
CA ILE A 125 15.22 -8.59 -9.32
C ILE A 125 14.76 -7.47 -10.24
N SER A 126 15.72 -6.75 -10.84
CA SER A 126 15.38 -5.59 -11.65
C SER A 126 16.14 -5.42 -12.94
N TYR A 127 15.54 -4.78 -13.93
CA TYR A 127 16.18 -4.48 -15.22
C TYR A 127 16.71 -5.72 -15.97
N ASN A 128 16.12 -6.91 -15.76
CA ASN A 128 16.45 -8.12 -16.53
C ASN A 128 15.50 -8.22 -17.73
N LYS A 129 15.83 -7.51 -18.81
CA LYS A 129 14.93 -7.22 -19.94
C LYS A 129 14.41 -8.43 -20.71
N VAL A 130 15.04 -9.60 -20.56
CA VAL A 130 14.65 -10.86 -21.21
C VAL A 130 14.19 -11.94 -20.22
N LEU A 131 14.15 -11.63 -18.92
CA LEU A 131 13.68 -12.55 -17.87
C LEU A 131 12.19 -12.81 -18.04
N THR A 132 11.78 -14.07 -18.18
CA THR A 132 10.38 -14.45 -18.42
C THR A 132 9.66 -14.96 -17.19
N ASN A 133 10.38 -15.56 -16.25
CA ASN A 133 9.85 -16.10 -15.01
C ASN A 133 10.94 -16.11 -13.92
N LEU A 134 10.54 -16.47 -12.70
CA LEU A 134 11.45 -16.60 -11.56
C LEU A 134 11.82 -18.06 -11.25
N GLU A 135 11.74 -18.97 -12.24
CA GLU A 135 12.13 -20.37 -12.07
C GLU A 135 13.55 -20.42 -11.52
N GLY A 136 13.75 -21.20 -10.45
CA GLY A 136 14.93 -21.14 -9.60
C GLY A 136 14.60 -20.74 -8.17
N LEU A 137 13.58 -19.90 -7.93
CA LEU A 137 13.21 -19.49 -6.56
C LEU A 137 12.17 -20.39 -5.87
N ASN A 138 11.88 -21.55 -6.45
CA ASN A 138 10.79 -22.44 -6.02
C ASN A 138 10.91 -22.93 -4.56
N LYS A 139 12.11 -22.90 -3.96
CA LYS A 139 12.32 -23.30 -2.55
C LYS A 139 12.47 -22.13 -1.59
N LEU A 140 12.45 -20.89 -2.08
CA LEU A 140 12.64 -19.70 -1.25
C LEU A 140 11.47 -19.56 -0.28
N LYS A 141 11.77 -19.55 1.02
CA LYS A 141 10.77 -19.51 2.10
C LYS A 141 10.76 -18.19 2.85
N ILE A 142 11.93 -17.57 3.00
CA ILE A 142 12.12 -16.43 3.89
C ILE A 142 12.95 -15.35 3.20
N ILE A 143 12.43 -14.13 3.26
CA ILE A 143 13.15 -12.88 2.96
C ILE A 143 12.96 -11.98 4.18
N GLU A 144 14.05 -11.63 4.85
CA GLU A 144 13.99 -10.89 6.13
C GLU A 144 13.74 -9.38 5.97
N ASP A 145 13.97 -8.82 4.78
CA ASP A 145 13.68 -7.40 4.48
C ASP A 145 12.65 -7.30 3.34
N TYR A 146 12.89 -6.52 2.29
CA TYR A 146 11.92 -6.27 1.22
C TYR A 146 12.14 -7.13 -0.04
N VAL A 147 11.08 -7.24 -0.84
CA VAL A 147 11.11 -7.74 -2.22
C VAL A 147 10.90 -6.57 -3.17
N LEU A 148 11.78 -6.45 -4.15
CA LEU A 148 11.67 -5.54 -5.29
C LEU A 148 11.76 -6.34 -6.59
N ILE A 149 10.69 -6.35 -7.37
CA ILE A 149 10.66 -6.92 -8.72
C ILE A 149 10.25 -5.80 -9.67
N ALA A 150 11.20 -5.32 -10.47
CA ALA A 150 10.96 -4.13 -11.28
C ALA A 150 11.64 -4.09 -12.64
N ASP A 151 11.04 -3.40 -13.60
CA ASP A 151 11.66 -3.13 -14.91
C ASP A 151 12.05 -4.41 -15.69
N ASN A 152 11.31 -5.51 -15.50
CA ASN A 152 11.51 -6.78 -16.21
C ASN A 152 10.47 -6.93 -17.34
N ASP A 153 10.76 -6.33 -18.50
CA ASP A 153 9.82 -6.15 -19.62
C ASP A 153 9.24 -7.45 -20.21
N LYS A 154 9.85 -8.60 -19.91
CA LYS A 154 9.43 -9.92 -20.38
C LYS A 154 8.89 -10.84 -19.28
N LEU A 155 8.84 -10.37 -18.03
CA LEU A 155 8.41 -11.19 -16.90
C LEU A 155 6.90 -11.40 -16.96
N THR A 156 6.47 -12.64 -17.15
CA THR A 156 5.04 -12.99 -17.28
C THR A 156 4.45 -13.58 -16.00
N GLU A 157 5.28 -14.16 -15.13
CA GLU A 157 4.84 -14.84 -13.91
C GLU A 157 5.89 -14.80 -12.80
N ILE A 158 5.41 -14.91 -11.56
CA ILE A 158 6.22 -15.00 -10.34
C ILE A 158 5.85 -16.22 -9.48
N SER A 159 5.21 -17.23 -10.08
CA SER A 159 4.68 -18.45 -9.44
C SER A 159 5.72 -19.21 -8.62
N SER A 160 7.00 -19.09 -9.00
CA SER A 160 8.14 -19.64 -8.25
C SER A 160 8.29 -19.11 -6.83
N LEU A 161 7.64 -18.00 -6.46
CA LEU A 161 7.62 -17.52 -5.08
C LEU A 161 6.62 -18.27 -4.19
N GLY A 162 5.89 -19.28 -4.69
CA GLY A 162 4.82 -19.99 -3.98
C GLY A 162 5.19 -20.73 -2.68
N ASN A 163 6.46 -20.70 -2.26
CA ASN A 163 6.91 -21.19 -0.96
C ASN A 163 7.32 -20.09 0.02
N LEU A 164 7.27 -18.82 -0.38
CA LEU A 164 7.56 -17.66 0.46
C LEU A 164 6.49 -17.52 1.53
N THR A 165 6.84 -17.84 2.78
CA THR A 165 5.94 -17.74 3.94
C THR A 165 6.24 -16.53 4.82
N LYS A 166 7.44 -15.95 4.70
CA LYS A 166 7.85 -14.78 5.47
C LYS A 166 8.47 -13.72 4.57
N LEU A 167 7.90 -12.53 4.62
CA LEU A 167 8.42 -11.29 4.06
C LEU A 167 8.53 -10.25 5.19
N GLY A 168 9.75 -9.84 5.52
CA GLY A 168 9.99 -8.98 6.67
C GLY A 168 9.71 -7.49 6.45
N GLY A 169 9.64 -7.03 5.20
CA GLY A 169 9.47 -5.63 4.83
C GLY A 169 8.46 -5.41 3.69
N ASN A 170 8.86 -4.61 2.70
CA ASN A 170 7.98 -4.19 1.60
C ASN A 170 7.83 -5.28 0.53
N LEU A 171 6.69 -5.28 -0.17
CA LEU A 171 6.51 -5.97 -1.45
C LEU A 171 6.31 -4.92 -2.54
N ASN A 172 7.34 -4.73 -3.37
CA ASN A 172 7.36 -3.72 -4.43
C ASN A 172 7.41 -4.41 -5.80
N LEU A 173 6.34 -4.21 -6.58
CA LEU A 173 6.18 -4.70 -7.94
C LEU A 173 5.93 -3.49 -8.84
N PHE A 174 6.91 -3.08 -9.64
CA PHE A 174 6.65 -1.99 -10.60
C PHE A 174 7.31 -2.12 -11.96
N ARG A 175 6.60 -1.66 -12.99
CA ARG A 175 7.07 -1.71 -14.40
C ARG A 175 7.39 -3.13 -14.89
N ASN A 176 6.55 -4.11 -14.54
CA ASN A 176 6.53 -5.44 -15.17
C ASN A 176 5.29 -5.54 -16.06
N THR A 177 5.31 -4.82 -17.17
CA THR A 177 4.10 -4.48 -17.96
C THR A 177 3.35 -5.66 -18.56
N ILE A 178 3.97 -6.84 -18.63
CA ILE A 178 3.33 -8.08 -19.10
C ILE A 178 3.11 -9.14 -18.01
N LEU A 179 3.48 -8.84 -16.76
CA LEU A 179 3.22 -9.69 -15.60
C LEU A 179 1.72 -9.69 -15.34
N ASN A 180 1.03 -10.77 -15.70
CA ASN A 180 -0.43 -10.83 -15.68
C ASN A 180 -1.02 -11.34 -14.36
N SER A 181 -0.21 -11.98 -13.51
CA SER A 181 -0.67 -12.61 -12.28
C SER A 181 0.36 -12.51 -11.17
N LEU A 182 -0.14 -12.42 -9.94
CA LEU A 182 0.64 -12.45 -8.70
C LEU A 182 0.70 -13.84 -8.06
N ASN A 183 0.28 -14.89 -8.77
CA ASN A 183 0.37 -16.26 -8.29
C ASN A 183 1.76 -16.56 -7.72
N GLY A 184 1.81 -17.24 -6.58
CA GLY A 184 3.03 -17.44 -5.80
C GLY A 184 3.11 -16.58 -4.54
N LEU A 185 2.21 -15.63 -4.34
CA LEU A 185 2.16 -14.79 -3.12
C LEU A 185 1.06 -15.21 -2.12
N ASP A 186 0.37 -16.32 -2.40
CA ASP A 186 -0.80 -16.80 -1.66
C ASP A 186 -0.51 -17.23 -0.21
N LYS A 187 0.76 -17.44 0.15
CA LYS A 187 1.15 -17.79 1.53
C LYS A 187 1.42 -16.58 2.42
N ILE A 188 1.48 -15.37 1.87
CA ILE A 188 1.74 -14.16 2.63
C ILE A 188 0.45 -13.71 3.32
N GLN A 189 0.50 -13.58 4.65
CA GLN A 189 -0.66 -13.20 5.48
C GLN A 189 -0.67 -11.74 5.92
N SER A 190 0.51 -11.11 5.92
CA SER A 190 0.69 -9.72 6.31
C SER A 190 1.92 -9.13 5.60
N ILE A 191 1.88 -7.82 5.35
CA ILE A 191 3.02 -7.06 4.85
C ILE A 191 3.51 -6.14 5.97
N ASN A 192 4.74 -6.36 6.43
CA ASN A 192 5.31 -5.59 7.54
C ASN A 192 5.70 -4.16 7.15
N GLY A 193 5.86 -3.89 5.86
CA GLY A 193 6.11 -2.55 5.31
C GLY A 193 5.02 -2.13 4.34
N HIS A 194 5.42 -1.71 3.15
CA HIS A 194 4.54 -1.25 2.08
C HIS A 194 4.17 -2.36 1.10
N LEU A 195 2.95 -2.31 0.56
CA LEU A 195 2.57 -3.03 -0.63
C LEU A 195 2.44 -2.03 -1.78
N ILE A 196 3.36 -2.10 -2.75
CA ILE A 196 3.41 -1.19 -3.90
C ILE A 196 3.27 -2.02 -5.17
N ILE A 197 2.20 -1.77 -5.92
CA ILE A 197 1.89 -2.43 -7.19
C ILE A 197 1.65 -1.34 -8.22
N THR A 198 2.64 -1.08 -9.08
CA THR A 198 2.59 0.06 -10.01
C THR A 198 2.98 -0.32 -11.44
N GLU A 199 2.25 0.11 -12.47
CA GLU A 199 2.66 -0.13 -13.87
C GLU A 199 2.89 -1.63 -14.23
N ASN A 200 2.03 -2.54 -13.76
CA ASN A 200 2.10 -3.97 -14.12
C ASN A 200 0.95 -4.40 -15.04
N GLY A 201 1.13 -5.56 -15.69
CA GLY A 201 0.13 -6.18 -16.57
C GLY A 201 -0.98 -6.95 -15.85
N ILE A 202 -1.05 -6.89 -14.53
CA ILE A 202 -1.87 -7.76 -13.69
C ILE A 202 -3.37 -7.57 -13.92
N THR A 203 -4.13 -8.67 -13.88
CA THR A 203 -5.58 -8.65 -14.11
C THR A 203 -6.40 -8.77 -12.83
N ASP A 204 -5.82 -9.34 -11.79
CA ASP A 204 -6.46 -9.54 -10.49
C ASP A 204 -5.42 -9.62 -9.37
N LEU A 205 -5.90 -9.53 -8.12
CA LEU A 205 -5.09 -9.64 -6.91
C LEU A 205 -5.36 -10.95 -6.14
N ASN A 206 -5.96 -11.98 -6.74
CA ASN A 206 -6.45 -13.15 -5.98
C ASN A 206 -5.35 -13.88 -5.21
N ALA A 207 -4.10 -13.79 -5.66
CA ALA A 207 -2.96 -14.33 -4.92
C ALA A 207 -2.69 -13.60 -3.59
N LEU A 208 -3.32 -12.45 -3.33
CA LEU A 208 -3.18 -11.68 -2.09
C LEU A 208 -4.31 -11.95 -1.09
N ILE A 209 -5.18 -12.93 -1.36
CA ILE A 209 -6.42 -13.17 -0.60
C ILE A 209 -6.20 -13.41 0.89
N ASN A 210 -5.02 -13.87 1.29
CA ASN A 210 -4.69 -14.16 2.68
C ASN A 210 -4.10 -12.96 3.42
N ILE A 211 -3.84 -11.83 2.75
CA ILE A 211 -3.36 -10.62 3.40
C ILE A 211 -4.47 -10.02 4.24
N THR A 212 -4.20 -9.86 5.53
CA THR A 212 -5.11 -9.27 6.53
C THR A 212 -4.64 -7.91 7.02
N SER A 213 -3.33 -7.64 6.97
CA SER A 213 -2.75 -6.35 7.37
C SER A 213 -1.58 -5.93 6.51
N ILE A 214 -1.48 -4.62 6.29
CA ILE A 214 -0.33 -3.93 5.72
C ILE A 214 0.07 -2.86 6.75
N ASN A 215 1.25 -2.95 7.33
CA ASN A 215 1.65 -2.03 8.40
C ASN A 215 2.04 -0.64 7.86
N GLY A 216 2.47 -0.55 6.61
CA GLY A 216 2.73 0.71 5.92
C GLY A 216 1.65 1.04 4.89
N ASN A 217 2.07 1.66 3.80
CA ASN A 217 1.20 2.09 2.70
C ASN A 217 0.74 0.95 1.79
N LEU A 218 -0.48 1.08 1.28
CA LEU A 218 -1.00 0.30 0.16
C LEU A 218 -1.10 1.23 -1.05
N ILE A 219 -0.30 0.96 -2.09
CA ILE A 219 -0.25 1.73 -3.33
C ILE A 219 -0.57 0.81 -4.49
N VAL A 220 -1.66 1.11 -5.22
CA VAL A 220 -2.04 0.43 -6.46
C VAL A 220 -2.28 1.48 -7.53
N ASP A 221 -1.28 1.69 -8.39
CA ASP A 221 -1.24 2.78 -9.37
C ASP A 221 -0.92 2.29 -10.79
N ASP A 222 -1.52 2.88 -11.81
CA ASP A 222 -1.25 2.59 -13.22
C ASP A 222 -1.27 1.09 -13.61
N ASN A 223 -2.17 0.29 -13.03
CA ASN A 223 -2.39 -1.11 -13.41
C ASN A 223 -3.61 -1.20 -14.32
N LYS A 224 -3.43 -0.85 -15.60
CA LYS A 224 -4.53 -0.64 -16.58
C LYS A 224 -5.42 -1.87 -16.82
N ASN A 225 -4.93 -3.07 -16.51
CA ASN A 225 -5.69 -4.32 -16.67
C ASN A 225 -6.41 -4.76 -15.38
N LEU A 226 -6.23 -4.03 -14.28
CA LEU A 226 -6.83 -4.33 -12.99
C LEU A 226 -8.11 -3.51 -12.79
N TYR A 227 -9.23 -4.20 -12.58
CA TYR A 227 -10.57 -3.58 -12.52
C TYR A 227 -11.20 -3.56 -11.13
N ASN A 228 -10.66 -4.32 -10.18
CA ASN A 228 -11.14 -4.38 -8.81
C ASN A 228 -10.01 -4.81 -7.86
N LEU A 229 -10.31 -4.78 -6.56
CA LEU A 229 -9.39 -5.17 -5.49
C LEU A 229 -9.81 -6.46 -4.79
N ASP A 230 -10.63 -7.34 -5.41
CA ASP A 230 -11.29 -8.47 -4.73
C ASP A 230 -10.30 -9.44 -4.04
N GLY A 231 -9.07 -9.48 -4.54
CA GLY A 231 -7.95 -10.17 -3.92
C GLY A 231 -7.54 -9.65 -2.55
N LEU A 232 -8.04 -8.50 -2.12
CA LEU A 232 -7.77 -7.88 -0.81
C LEU A 232 -8.97 -7.99 0.14
N LYS A 233 -10.00 -8.80 -0.17
CA LYS A 233 -11.24 -8.86 0.63
C LYS A 233 -11.06 -9.17 2.11
N ASN A 234 -9.93 -9.74 2.52
CA ASN A 234 -9.63 -10.06 3.93
C ASN A 234 -8.79 -8.99 4.64
N LEU A 235 -8.37 -7.94 3.93
CA LEU A 235 -7.59 -6.83 4.46
C LEU A 235 -8.44 -6.02 5.45
N THR A 236 -7.98 -5.91 6.69
CA THR A 236 -8.65 -5.14 7.74
C THR A 236 -7.93 -3.85 8.12
N THR A 237 -6.63 -3.78 7.83
CA THR A 237 -5.75 -2.74 8.35
C THR A 237 -4.73 -2.31 7.30
N VAL A 238 -4.67 -1.00 7.05
CA VAL A 238 -3.56 -0.31 6.39
C VAL A 238 -3.00 0.70 7.39
N GLY A 239 -1.78 0.48 7.87
CA GLY A 239 -1.17 1.32 8.90
C GLY A 239 -0.68 2.67 8.39
N GLY A 240 -0.35 2.77 7.11
CA GLY A 240 -0.01 4.02 6.43
C GLY A 240 -1.17 4.58 5.61
N TYR A 241 -0.85 5.15 4.45
CA TYR A 241 -1.86 5.65 3.51
C TYR A 241 -2.32 4.60 2.50
N LEU A 242 -3.51 4.82 1.95
CA LEU A 242 -4.10 4.07 0.85
C LEU A 242 -4.12 4.96 -0.39
N ASP A 243 -3.42 4.54 -1.45
CA ASP A 243 -3.39 5.21 -2.74
C ASP A 243 -3.84 4.25 -3.85
N ILE A 244 -5.02 4.52 -4.42
CA ILE A 244 -5.58 3.77 -5.53
C ILE A 244 -5.74 4.74 -6.70
N ALA A 245 -4.88 4.60 -7.71
CA ALA A 245 -4.75 5.60 -8.75
C ALA A 245 -4.56 5.05 -10.17
N SER A 246 -4.87 5.93 -11.13
CA SER A 246 -4.55 5.80 -12.56
C SER A 246 -4.89 4.45 -13.19
N SER A 247 -5.93 3.78 -12.69
CA SER A 247 -6.29 2.41 -13.08
C SER A 247 -7.76 2.32 -13.50
N ASN A 248 -8.16 1.18 -14.04
CA ASN A 248 -9.52 0.96 -14.55
C ASN A 248 -10.48 0.41 -13.49
N PHE A 249 -10.31 0.81 -12.22
CA PHE A 249 -11.15 0.34 -11.13
C PHE A 249 -12.60 0.74 -11.34
N SER A 250 -13.51 -0.24 -11.37
CA SER A 250 -14.96 0.00 -11.43
C SER A 250 -15.62 0.04 -10.05
N ASN A 251 -14.97 -0.55 -9.04
CA ASN A 251 -15.47 -0.60 -7.66
C ASN A 251 -14.30 -0.82 -6.68
N LEU A 252 -14.58 -0.69 -5.38
CA LEU A 252 -13.64 -0.93 -4.28
C LEU A 252 -14.10 -2.08 -3.37
N THR A 253 -14.96 -3.00 -3.84
CA THR A 253 -15.58 -4.03 -2.97
C THR A 253 -14.58 -4.97 -2.31
N GLY A 254 -13.40 -5.12 -2.91
CA GLY A 254 -12.26 -5.80 -2.30
C GLY A 254 -11.74 -5.17 -1.01
N LEU A 255 -12.14 -3.95 -0.66
CA LEU A 255 -11.78 -3.28 0.58
C LEU A 255 -12.91 -3.32 1.64
N ALA A 256 -13.99 -4.07 1.40
CA ALA A 256 -15.19 -4.05 2.27
C ALA A 256 -14.93 -4.38 3.75
N ASN A 257 -13.83 -5.07 4.06
CA ASN A 257 -13.42 -5.41 5.43
C ASN A 257 -12.35 -4.47 6.02
N LEU A 258 -11.90 -3.47 5.28
CA LEU A 258 -10.94 -2.47 5.75
C LEU A 258 -11.61 -1.61 6.82
N LYS A 259 -11.05 -1.66 8.04
CA LYS A 259 -11.57 -0.96 9.22
C LYS A 259 -10.65 0.15 9.71
N TYR A 260 -9.34 -0.03 9.50
CA TYR A 260 -8.34 0.90 9.97
C TYR A 260 -7.48 1.38 8.81
N LEU A 261 -7.44 2.71 8.65
CA LEU A 261 -6.52 3.43 7.79
C LEU A 261 -5.76 4.44 8.65
N GLY A 262 -4.45 4.23 8.81
CA GLY A 262 -3.62 5.00 9.75
C GLY A 262 -3.22 6.38 9.24
N GLU A 263 -3.30 6.63 7.94
CA GLU A 263 -3.02 7.96 7.37
C GLU A 263 -4.06 8.34 6.30
N HIS A 264 -3.60 8.73 5.12
CA HIS A 264 -4.39 9.37 4.07
C HIS A 264 -5.14 8.36 3.19
N LEU A 265 -6.27 8.79 2.64
CA LEU A 265 -6.97 8.12 1.56
C LEU A 265 -6.85 8.93 0.27
N TYR A 266 -6.15 8.40 -0.72
CA TYR A 266 -6.01 8.96 -2.06
C TYR A 266 -6.73 8.06 -3.06
N LEU A 267 -7.76 8.59 -3.72
CA LEU A 267 -8.43 7.94 -4.85
C LEU A 267 -8.39 8.90 -6.03
N SER A 268 -7.59 8.58 -7.06
CA SER A 268 -7.41 9.51 -8.17
C SER A 268 -7.32 8.89 -9.54
N LYS A 269 -7.85 9.58 -10.55
CA LYS A 269 -7.77 9.17 -11.97
C LYS A 269 -8.29 7.75 -12.25
N ASN A 270 -9.28 7.29 -11.49
CA ASN A 270 -10.00 6.05 -11.77
C ASN A 270 -11.27 6.38 -12.54
N ASP A 271 -11.13 6.58 -13.86
CA ASP A 271 -12.20 7.12 -14.73
C ASP A 271 -13.47 6.24 -14.75
N LEU A 272 -13.38 4.95 -14.39
CA LEU A 272 -14.51 4.00 -14.34
C LEU A 272 -15.14 3.84 -12.95
N LEU A 273 -14.57 4.42 -11.90
CA LEU A 273 -15.07 4.28 -10.54
C LEU A 273 -16.36 5.08 -10.38
N THR A 274 -17.47 4.41 -10.03
CA THR A 274 -18.80 5.04 -9.93
C THR A 274 -19.21 5.39 -8.50
N SER A 275 -18.78 4.61 -7.51
CA SER A 275 -19.07 4.83 -6.09
C SER A 275 -17.86 4.45 -5.25
N LEU A 276 -17.90 4.78 -3.96
CA LEU A 276 -16.90 4.34 -2.98
C LEU A 276 -17.29 3.05 -2.26
N ASP A 277 -18.25 2.30 -2.81
CA ASP A 277 -18.72 1.05 -2.22
C ASP A 277 -17.56 0.09 -2.00
N GLY A 278 -17.47 -0.41 -0.77
CA GLY A 278 -16.31 -1.14 -0.26
C GLY A 278 -15.50 -0.39 0.78
N LEU A 279 -15.75 0.91 0.99
CA LEU A 279 -15.12 1.66 2.09
C LEU A 279 -15.99 1.81 3.34
N THR A 280 -17.17 1.18 3.37
CA THR A 280 -18.16 1.32 4.45
C THR A 280 -17.65 0.83 5.81
N GLY A 281 -16.56 0.08 5.84
CA GLY A 281 -15.90 -0.36 7.07
C GLY A 281 -15.09 0.72 7.78
N LEU A 282 -14.80 1.86 7.14
CA LEU A 282 -13.98 2.92 7.71
C LEU A 282 -14.76 3.82 8.66
N ASP A 283 -14.48 3.70 9.96
CA ASP A 283 -15.03 4.57 11.00
C ASP A 283 -14.34 5.96 11.05
N SER A 284 -13.06 6.03 10.68
CA SER A 284 -12.26 7.26 10.70
C SER A 284 -11.16 7.22 9.65
N ILE A 285 -10.74 8.40 9.18
CA ILE A 285 -9.52 8.58 8.39
C ILE A 285 -8.56 9.45 9.21
N HIS A 286 -7.48 8.87 9.70
CA HIS A 286 -6.50 9.58 10.56
C HIS A 286 -5.63 10.59 9.78
N GLY A 287 -5.68 10.54 8.45
CA GLY A 287 -5.05 11.52 7.58
C GLY A 287 -6.07 12.35 6.80
N SER A 288 -5.69 12.73 5.59
CA SER A 288 -6.54 13.50 4.67
C SER A 288 -7.24 12.59 3.67
N LEU A 289 -8.44 13.00 3.25
CA LEU A 289 -9.17 12.40 2.14
C LEU A 289 -8.96 13.21 0.87
N THR A 290 -8.48 12.58 -0.19
CA THR A 290 -8.36 13.19 -1.52
C THR A 290 -9.04 12.34 -2.57
N LEU A 291 -10.06 12.92 -3.21
CA LEU A 291 -10.77 12.33 -4.35
C LEU A 291 -10.53 13.21 -5.57
N SER A 292 -9.76 12.76 -6.56
CA SER A 292 -9.33 13.62 -7.66
C SER A 292 -9.45 12.98 -9.05
N GLY A 293 -10.24 13.56 -9.94
CA GLY A 293 -10.29 13.12 -11.33
C GLY A 293 -10.93 11.74 -11.53
N ASN A 294 -11.87 11.33 -10.67
CA ASN A 294 -12.66 10.11 -10.88
C ASN A 294 -13.94 10.48 -11.64
N LYS A 295 -13.84 10.60 -12.98
CA LYS A 295 -14.88 11.24 -13.82
C LYS A 295 -16.24 10.54 -13.78
N SER A 296 -16.29 9.26 -13.42
CA SER A 296 -17.55 8.51 -13.33
C SER A 296 -18.16 8.47 -11.93
N LEU A 297 -17.47 9.01 -10.93
CA LEU A 297 -17.90 8.96 -9.52
C LEU A 297 -19.17 9.80 -9.35
N THR A 298 -20.26 9.19 -8.89
CA THR A 298 -21.56 9.84 -8.70
C THR A 298 -21.87 10.20 -7.25
N ASP A 299 -21.33 9.42 -6.32
CA ASP A 299 -21.53 9.55 -4.89
C ASP A 299 -20.28 9.10 -4.11
N ILE A 300 -20.32 9.30 -2.80
CA ILE A 300 -19.29 8.85 -1.86
C ILE A 300 -19.90 8.03 -0.72
N ASP A 301 -21.04 7.39 -0.95
CA ASP A 301 -21.87 6.76 0.10
C ASP A 301 -21.13 5.64 0.83
N GLY A 302 -20.10 5.08 0.20
CA GLY A 302 -19.14 4.19 0.84
C GLY A 302 -18.44 4.75 2.08
N LEU A 303 -18.50 6.05 2.36
CA LEU A 303 -17.94 6.67 3.57
C LEU A 303 -18.98 6.91 4.67
N SER A 304 -20.22 6.41 4.53
CA SER A 304 -21.35 6.74 5.43
C SER A 304 -21.12 6.49 6.92
N ASN A 305 -20.16 5.63 7.28
CA ASN A 305 -19.81 5.32 8.68
C ASN A 305 -18.63 6.16 9.22
N THR A 306 -17.98 6.94 8.37
CA THR A 306 -16.82 7.76 8.74
C THR A 306 -17.27 8.95 9.59
N LYS A 307 -16.81 8.98 10.84
CA LYS A 307 -17.17 9.98 11.85
C LYS A 307 -16.19 11.14 11.93
N ASP A 308 -14.92 10.86 11.63
CA ASP A 308 -13.84 11.82 11.80
C ASP A 308 -12.82 11.69 10.65
N ILE A 309 -12.39 12.84 10.14
CA ILE A 309 -11.26 12.97 9.23
C ILE A 309 -10.26 13.93 9.88
N GLU A 310 -9.15 13.43 10.40
CA GLU A 310 -8.20 14.26 11.16
C GLU A 310 -7.44 15.26 10.26
N GLY A 311 -7.34 14.96 8.96
CA GLY A 311 -6.72 15.82 7.97
C GLY A 311 -7.71 16.68 7.19
N SER A 312 -7.33 17.03 5.96
CA SER A 312 -8.17 17.81 5.04
C SER A 312 -9.06 16.90 4.18
N ILE A 313 -10.17 17.44 3.69
CA ILE A 313 -10.94 16.87 2.57
C ILE A 313 -10.64 17.69 1.32
N SER A 314 -10.16 17.02 0.27
CA SER A 314 -9.93 17.60 -1.05
C SER A 314 -10.67 16.79 -2.11
N ILE A 315 -11.76 17.32 -2.65
CA ILE A 315 -12.55 16.68 -3.72
C ILE A 315 -12.40 17.53 -4.98
N LYS A 316 -11.76 16.99 -6.01
CA LYS A 316 -11.38 17.75 -7.21
C LYS A 316 -11.73 17.04 -8.51
N SER A 317 -12.25 17.78 -9.49
CA SER A 317 -12.44 17.26 -10.85
C SER A 317 -13.25 15.94 -10.92
N ASN A 318 -14.23 15.74 -10.01
CA ASN A 318 -15.14 14.60 -10.06
C ASN A 318 -16.46 15.08 -10.70
N GLU A 319 -16.44 15.28 -12.01
CA GLU A 319 -17.48 16.03 -12.74
C GLU A 319 -18.89 15.46 -12.61
N LYS A 320 -19.04 14.16 -12.33
CA LYS A 320 -20.34 13.50 -12.13
C LYS A 320 -20.78 13.37 -10.67
N LEU A 321 -19.98 13.80 -9.71
CA LEU A 321 -20.31 13.69 -8.30
C LEU A 321 -21.48 14.63 -8.00
N THR A 322 -22.64 14.09 -7.63
CA THR A 322 -23.87 14.89 -7.42
C THR A 322 -24.12 15.24 -5.96
N GLN A 323 -23.59 14.43 -5.05
CA GLN A 323 -23.84 14.53 -3.61
C GLN A 323 -22.63 14.05 -2.80
N ILE A 324 -22.61 14.44 -1.52
CA ILE A 324 -21.60 14.04 -0.54
C ILE A 324 -22.21 13.34 0.68
N ASP A 325 -23.34 12.64 0.48
CA ASP A 325 -24.15 12.04 1.55
C ASP A 325 -23.41 10.95 2.34
N GLY A 326 -22.31 10.42 1.79
CA GLY A 326 -21.35 9.62 2.54
C GLY A 326 -20.76 10.31 3.78
N PHE A 327 -20.91 11.62 3.98
CA PHE A 327 -20.43 12.31 5.19
C PHE A 327 -21.50 12.51 6.26
N THR A 328 -22.68 11.88 6.18
CA THR A 328 -23.78 12.14 7.14
C THR A 328 -23.41 11.91 8.60
N GLU A 329 -22.46 11.03 8.92
CA GLU A 329 -21.99 10.78 10.30
C GLU A 329 -20.75 11.61 10.68
N LEU A 330 -20.18 12.37 9.74
CA LEU A 330 -18.96 13.14 9.94
C LEU A 330 -19.19 14.33 10.88
N LYS A 331 -18.44 14.37 11.98
CA LYS A 331 -18.51 15.42 13.01
C LYS A 331 -17.35 16.38 12.98
N SER A 332 -16.17 15.90 12.59
CA SER A 332 -14.96 16.70 12.61
C SER A 332 -14.11 16.52 11.37
N ILE A 333 -13.57 17.65 10.88
CA ILE A 333 -12.51 17.71 9.89
C ILE A 333 -11.37 18.48 10.54
N GLY A 334 -10.20 17.88 10.72
CA GLY A 334 -9.06 18.57 11.37
C GLY A 334 -8.32 19.54 10.45
N GLY A 335 -8.54 19.47 9.14
CA GLY A 335 -7.93 20.32 8.13
C GLY A 335 -8.93 21.14 7.30
N ASN A 336 -8.58 21.37 6.04
CA ASN A 336 -9.36 22.18 5.10
C ASN A 336 -10.49 21.37 4.46
N ILE A 337 -11.54 22.07 4.03
CA ILE A 337 -12.47 21.62 2.98
C ILE A 337 -12.07 22.32 1.69
N LEU A 338 -11.67 21.55 0.67
CA LEU A 338 -11.33 22.06 -0.66
C LEU A 338 -12.09 21.30 -1.74
N PHE A 339 -13.13 21.92 -2.29
CA PHE A 339 -13.90 21.38 -3.41
C PHE A 339 -13.66 22.25 -4.66
N GLU A 340 -13.22 21.61 -5.74
CA GLU A 340 -12.80 22.28 -6.97
C GLU A 340 -13.24 21.47 -8.21
N TYR A 341 -13.82 22.11 -9.23
CA TYR A 341 -14.24 21.45 -10.47
C TYR A 341 -15.17 20.24 -10.28
N ASN A 342 -16.14 20.31 -9.35
CA ASN A 342 -17.16 19.27 -9.14
C ASN A 342 -18.50 19.76 -9.67
N ASN A 343 -18.58 19.99 -10.98
CA ASN A 343 -19.67 20.75 -11.61
C ASN A 343 -21.08 20.19 -11.38
N SER A 344 -21.24 18.90 -11.06
CA SER A 344 -22.55 18.29 -10.77
C SER A 344 -22.96 18.30 -9.30
N LEU A 345 -22.07 18.70 -8.38
CA LEU A 345 -22.33 18.69 -6.95
C LEU A 345 -23.35 19.78 -6.60
N SER A 346 -24.51 19.37 -6.10
CA SER A 346 -25.67 20.26 -5.98
C SER A 346 -25.82 20.93 -4.61
N ASN A 347 -25.25 20.34 -3.55
CA ASN A 347 -25.40 20.79 -2.16
C ASN A 347 -24.28 20.20 -1.28
N LEU A 348 -24.22 20.65 -0.02
CA LEU A 348 -23.30 20.14 0.99
C LEU A 348 -23.99 19.37 2.13
N ASN A 349 -25.19 18.84 1.91
CA ASN A 349 -26.02 18.23 2.97
C ASN A 349 -25.38 17.01 3.64
N GLY A 350 -24.42 16.37 2.99
CA GLY A 350 -23.55 15.39 3.63
C GLY A 350 -22.93 15.88 4.93
N PHE A 351 -22.65 17.18 5.06
CA PHE A 351 -22.07 17.76 6.27
C PHE A 351 -23.10 18.13 7.36
N ASN A 352 -24.36 17.74 7.28
CA ASN A 352 -25.41 18.14 8.25
C ASN A 352 -25.13 17.83 9.75
N ASN A 353 -24.10 17.05 10.06
CA ASN A 353 -23.63 16.77 11.43
C ASN A 353 -22.22 17.30 11.74
N LEU A 354 -21.61 18.05 10.82
CA LEU A 354 -20.28 18.61 10.96
C LEU A 354 -20.29 19.75 12.00
N GLU A 355 -19.52 19.56 13.07
CA GLU A 355 -19.43 20.49 14.19
C GLU A 355 -18.14 21.32 14.15
N THR A 356 -17.05 20.76 13.61
CA THR A 356 -15.72 21.37 13.66
C THR A 356 -14.96 21.26 12.35
N ILE A 357 -14.29 22.36 11.96
CA ILE A 357 -13.40 22.43 10.79
C ILE A 357 -12.06 23.04 11.23
N GLY A 358 -10.97 22.30 11.21
CA GLY A 358 -9.67 22.80 11.67
C GLY A 358 -8.96 23.73 10.69
N GLY A 359 -9.47 23.88 9.46
CA GLY A 359 -8.86 24.69 8.40
C GLY A 359 -9.85 25.57 7.63
N ASN A 360 -9.51 25.84 6.38
CA ASN A 360 -10.24 26.74 5.49
C ASN A 360 -11.41 26.02 4.82
N VAL A 361 -12.41 26.79 4.38
CA VAL A 361 -13.46 26.31 3.48
C VAL A 361 -13.27 26.99 2.12
N ILE A 362 -12.92 26.20 1.11
CA ILE A 362 -12.59 26.68 -0.23
C ILE A 362 -13.45 25.91 -1.23
N LEU A 363 -14.40 26.61 -1.85
CA LEU A 363 -15.32 26.03 -2.81
C LEU A 363 -15.24 26.83 -4.11
N HIS A 364 -14.84 26.20 -5.22
CA HIS A 364 -14.86 26.91 -6.49
C HIS A 364 -15.07 26.02 -7.69
N ASP A 365 -15.61 26.61 -8.76
CA ASP A 365 -15.94 25.90 -9.99
C ASP A 365 -16.86 24.69 -9.67
N ILE A 366 -17.96 24.96 -8.94
CA ILE A 366 -19.00 23.99 -8.54
C ILE A 366 -20.36 24.46 -9.09
N ASN A 367 -20.54 24.34 -10.40
CA ASN A 367 -21.62 25.03 -11.11
C ASN A 367 -23.04 24.64 -10.65
N ALA A 368 -23.26 23.39 -10.24
CA ALA A 368 -24.56 22.93 -9.76
C ALA A 368 -24.90 23.33 -8.32
N LEU A 369 -23.97 23.91 -7.55
CA LEU A 369 -24.16 24.15 -6.11
C LEU A 369 -25.29 25.14 -5.86
N THR A 370 -26.27 24.75 -5.02
CA THR A 370 -27.47 25.55 -4.73
C THR A 370 -27.59 25.96 -3.28
N ASN A 371 -26.89 25.31 -2.35
CA ASN A 371 -26.90 25.65 -0.94
C ASN A 371 -25.65 25.17 -0.20
N LEU A 372 -25.43 25.72 0.99
CA LEU A 372 -24.36 25.36 1.91
C LEU A 372 -24.90 24.75 3.22
N ASP A 373 -26.14 24.27 3.24
CA ASP A 373 -26.91 24.01 4.47
C ASP A 373 -26.22 23.04 5.44
N GLY A 374 -25.43 22.10 4.92
CA GLY A 374 -24.62 21.21 5.75
C GLY A 374 -23.61 21.91 6.66
N LEU A 375 -23.26 23.18 6.45
CA LEU A 375 -22.33 23.89 7.32
C LEU A 375 -23.01 24.55 8.54
N ASN A 376 -24.34 24.45 8.66
CA ASN A 376 -25.12 25.16 9.68
C ASN A 376 -24.77 24.79 11.14
N LYS A 377 -24.26 23.58 11.40
CA LYS A 377 -23.88 23.10 12.74
C LYS A 377 -22.43 23.39 13.11
N VAL A 378 -21.63 23.92 12.19
CA VAL A 378 -20.22 24.24 12.46
C VAL A 378 -20.16 25.30 13.56
N SER A 379 -19.54 24.93 14.69
CA SER A 379 -19.45 25.74 15.90
C SER A 379 -18.00 26.06 16.30
N ALA A 380 -17.03 25.39 15.68
CA ALA A 380 -15.61 25.73 15.80
C ALA A 380 -14.91 25.67 14.45
N VAL A 381 -14.08 26.68 14.20
CA VAL A 381 -13.17 26.70 13.06
C VAL A 381 -11.73 26.96 13.53
N GLY A 382 -10.74 26.38 12.85
CA GLY A 382 -9.33 26.52 13.17
C GLY A 382 -8.86 27.98 13.25
N THR A 383 -7.85 28.23 14.09
CA THR A 383 -7.26 29.57 14.19
C THR A 383 -6.71 29.99 12.84
N ASN A 384 -6.98 31.23 12.45
CA ASN A 384 -6.58 31.83 11.19
C ASN A 384 -7.24 31.31 9.91
N SER A 385 -8.25 30.45 9.98
CA SER A 385 -8.99 29.99 8.82
C SER A 385 -9.68 31.11 8.03
N TYR A 386 -9.98 30.84 6.77
CA TYR A 386 -10.76 31.70 5.88
C TYR A 386 -11.82 30.91 5.10
N ILE A 387 -12.81 31.64 4.57
CA ILE A 387 -13.81 31.14 3.64
C ILE A 387 -13.57 31.80 2.27
N SER A 388 -13.46 30.99 1.23
CA SER A 388 -13.39 31.45 -0.17
C SER A 388 -14.37 30.67 -1.04
N ILE A 389 -15.33 31.35 -1.65
CA ILE A 389 -16.34 30.74 -2.52
C ILE A 389 -16.44 31.52 -3.82
N PHE A 390 -16.11 30.90 -4.96
CA PHE A 390 -16.07 31.62 -6.24
C PHE A 390 -16.32 30.75 -7.47
N ASN A 391 -16.67 31.38 -8.59
CA ASN A 391 -16.95 30.70 -9.86
C ASN A 391 -18.06 29.63 -9.79
N CYS A 392 -19.08 29.82 -8.95
CA CYS A 392 -20.26 28.95 -8.95
C CYS A 392 -21.42 29.60 -9.74
N GLU A 393 -21.89 28.91 -10.78
CA GLU A 393 -22.86 29.45 -11.74
C GLU A 393 -24.31 29.48 -11.23
N ASN A 394 -24.70 28.56 -10.35
CA ASN A 394 -26.04 28.56 -9.75
C ASN A 394 -26.16 29.60 -8.62
N SER A 395 -27.39 30.06 -8.37
CA SER A 395 -27.69 30.89 -7.20
C SER A 395 -27.59 30.04 -5.94
N ILE A 396 -26.54 30.27 -5.14
CA ILE A 396 -26.29 29.56 -3.89
C ILE A 396 -27.05 30.24 -2.75
N ASN A 397 -27.72 29.44 -1.93
CA ASN A 397 -28.17 29.84 -0.60
C ASN A 397 -27.01 29.72 0.41
N PHE A 398 -26.57 30.86 0.95
CA PHE A 398 -25.45 30.96 1.89
C PHE A 398 -25.85 30.80 3.37
N CYS A 399 -27.12 30.47 3.68
CA CYS A 399 -27.61 30.26 5.06
C CYS A 399 -26.74 29.33 5.91
N GLY A 400 -26.14 28.30 5.30
CA GLY A 400 -25.23 27.40 5.98
C GLY A 400 -24.02 28.07 6.65
N LEU A 401 -23.62 29.27 6.24
CA LEU A 401 -22.51 30.01 6.84
C LEU A 401 -22.92 30.85 8.07
N GLN A 402 -24.21 30.94 8.37
CA GLN A 402 -24.71 31.85 9.39
C GLN A 402 -24.13 31.57 10.78
N SER A 403 -24.02 30.30 11.16
CA SER A 403 -23.42 29.89 12.44
C SER A 403 -21.96 30.35 12.56
N ILE A 404 -21.19 30.21 11.48
CA ILE A 404 -19.79 30.59 11.41
C ILE A 404 -19.64 32.12 11.55
N ILE A 405 -20.48 32.88 10.85
CA ILE A 405 -20.41 34.34 10.79
C ILE A 405 -20.95 35.01 12.06
N LEU A 406 -22.11 34.56 12.58
CA LEU A 406 -22.71 35.14 13.80
C LEU A 406 -21.87 34.87 15.05
N ASN A 407 -21.21 33.73 15.12
CA ASN A 407 -20.30 33.40 16.22
C ASN A 407 -18.89 33.98 16.01
N ASN A 408 -18.67 34.76 14.95
CA ASN A 408 -17.39 35.39 14.63
C ASN A 408 -16.23 34.37 14.57
N LEU A 409 -16.51 33.17 14.07
CA LEU A 409 -15.50 32.11 13.89
C LEU A 409 -14.53 32.46 12.75
N ILE A 410 -15.01 33.22 11.76
CA ILE A 410 -14.24 33.77 10.65
C ILE A 410 -14.47 35.29 10.60
N PRO A 411 -13.44 36.14 10.70
CA PRO A 411 -13.62 37.59 10.60
C PRO A 411 -13.89 38.01 9.15
N GLU A 412 -14.51 39.17 8.96
CA GLU A 412 -14.87 39.73 7.65
C GLU A 412 -13.70 39.78 6.66
N ASN A 413 -12.50 40.15 7.10
CA ASN A 413 -11.30 40.21 6.25
C ASN A 413 -10.77 38.84 5.79
N LYS A 414 -11.41 37.74 6.22
CA LYS A 414 -11.14 36.36 5.83
C LYS A 414 -12.36 35.68 5.19
N TYR A 415 -13.35 36.47 4.80
CA TYR A 415 -14.49 36.03 4.01
C TYR A 415 -14.37 36.60 2.60
N THR A 416 -14.27 35.73 1.60
CA THR A 416 -14.14 36.13 0.20
C THR A 416 -15.16 35.38 -0.67
N VAL A 417 -16.13 36.10 -1.23
CA VAL A 417 -17.13 35.54 -2.14
C VAL A 417 -17.24 36.42 -3.37
N TYR A 418 -16.97 35.85 -4.55
CA TYR A 418 -16.89 36.61 -5.81
C TYR A 418 -17.13 35.71 -7.03
N SER A 419 -17.50 36.29 -8.16
CA SER A 419 -17.73 35.56 -9.43
C SER A 419 -18.76 34.43 -9.33
N ASN A 420 -19.66 34.46 -8.34
CA ASN A 420 -20.83 33.57 -8.29
C ASN A 420 -22.06 34.30 -8.85
N ALA A 421 -23.14 33.56 -9.11
CA ALA A 421 -24.43 34.18 -9.48
C ALA A 421 -24.99 35.12 -8.39
N TYR A 422 -24.71 34.82 -7.12
CA TYR A 422 -24.99 35.68 -5.98
C TYR A 422 -23.76 35.74 -5.06
N ASN A 423 -23.34 36.96 -4.69
CA ASN A 423 -22.15 37.19 -3.86
C ASN A 423 -22.54 38.05 -2.65
N PRO A 424 -23.12 37.46 -1.59
CA PRO A 424 -23.45 38.20 -0.39
C PRO A 424 -22.19 38.77 0.26
N THR A 425 -22.32 39.94 0.86
CA THR A 425 -21.35 40.52 1.77
C THR A 425 -21.42 39.83 3.13
N TYR A 426 -20.36 39.98 3.92
CA TYR A 426 -20.32 39.47 5.29
C TYR A 426 -21.49 40.03 6.14
N GLN A 427 -21.83 41.32 5.98
CA GLN A 427 -22.92 41.97 6.69
C GLN A 427 -24.30 41.50 6.25
N GLU A 428 -24.49 41.15 4.97
CA GLU A 428 -25.76 40.58 4.49
C GLU A 428 -26.05 39.22 5.13
N ILE A 429 -25.02 38.40 5.39
CA ILE A 429 -25.20 37.13 6.12
C ILE A 429 -25.45 37.37 7.63
N GLN A 430 -24.88 38.43 8.22
CA GLN A 430 -25.14 38.78 9.62
C GLN A 430 -26.59 39.22 9.88
N ASN A 431 -27.22 39.89 8.92
CA ASN A 431 -28.54 40.50 9.10
C ASN A 431 -29.65 39.57 8.58
N TYR A 432 -30.35 38.89 9.50
CA TYR A 432 -31.47 37.99 9.18
C TYR A 432 -32.58 38.71 8.41
N GLY A 433 -33.03 38.14 7.29
CA GLY A 433 -34.11 38.71 6.47
C GLY A 433 -33.72 39.86 5.52
N SER A 434 -32.42 40.18 5.37
CA SER A 434 -31.92 41.12 4.36
C SER A 434 -30.90 40.44 3.43
N GLY A 435 -31.40 39.67 2.46
CA GLY A 435 -30.66 39.25 1.26
C GLY A 435 -29.62 38.13 1.41
N GLY A 436 -28.87 38.04 2.51
CA GLY A 436 -27.78 37.05 2.64
C GLY A 436 -28.22 35.60 2.87
N CYS A 437 -29.44 35.42 3.38
CA CYS A 437 -30.01 34.15 3.83
C CYS A 437 -31.48 34.01 3.37
N GLU A 438 -31.82 34.41 2.14
CA GLU A 438 -33.11 34.13 1.49
C GLU A 438 -33.16 34.77 0.08
N GLN A 439 -33.58 33.98 -0.92
CA GLN A 439 -34.53 34.45 -1.94
C GLN A 439 -35.80 33.63 -1.81
#